data_AF-A0A226D2I6-F1
#
_entry.id   AF-A0A226D2I6-F1
#
_cell.length_a   1.000
_cell.length_b   1.000
_cell.length_c   1.000
_cell.angle_alpha   90.00
_cell.angle_beta   90.00
_cell.angle_gamma   90.00
#
_symmetry.space_group_name_H-M   'P 1'
#
loop_
_entity.id
_entity.type
_entity.pdbx_description
1 polymer ?
#
loop_
_entity_poly.entity_id
_entity_poly.type
_entity_poly.pdbx_seq_one_letter_code
_entity_poly.pdbx_strand_id
1 'polypeptide(L)'
;MADPDSDDDLECFTLNTQKYTTALIKFNNAIPTFEAMVPSVVALSYRDRAAFVVEKYEEHLFALHDRPTHLLMGFLRDIDELATFCTAVTLGWRLWPDYWVGLQLMLNYLADETLIEDVKRVDTLFLATLKEIALKDGWRNCPASGPALSAQAKKILIRYKSEEGRPLEGIMTGLSLGEGVDKKICEGIDCLEIETDEVKFLRCGKCKKAAYHSKECQVKAWKGGHKKVCAPPQQQ
;
A
#
# COMPACT_ATOMS: atom_id res chain seq x y z
N MET A 1 3.18 13.90 -35.60
CA MET A 1 3.98 12.81 -35.04
C MET A 1 5.18 13.50 -34.42
N ALA A 2 5.27 13.50 -33.09
CA ALA A 2 6.46 14.00 -32.40
C ALA A 2 7.62 13.04 -32.71
N ASP A 3 8.81 13.60 -32.93
CA ASP A 3 10.02 12.83 -33.21
C ASP A 3 10.42 12.09 -31.92
N PRO A 4 10.33 10.75 -31.87
CA PRO A 4 10.64 9.99 -30.65
C PRO A 4 12.13 10.04 -30.25
N ASP A 5 12.98 10.65 -31.08
CA ASP A 5 14.42 10.83 -30.84
C ASP A 5 14.80 12.29 -30.52
N SER A 6 13.86 13.09 -30.00
CA SER A 6 14.16 14.44 -29.50
C SER A 6 15.15 14.36 -28.34
N ASP A 7 16.38 14.88 -28.52
CA ASP A 7 17.44 14.95 -27.50
C ASP A 7 16.94 15.49 -26.14
N ASP A 8 15.93 16.36 -26.16
CA ASP A 8 15.28 16.95 -24.98
C ASP A 8 14.62 15.89 -24.06
N ASP A 9 14.04 14.82 -24.62
CA ASP A 9 13.35 13.79 -23.84
C ASP A 9 14.34 12.90 -23.07
N LEU A 10 15.49 12.59 -23.69
CA LEU A 10 16.56 11.84 -23.06
C LEU A 10 17.23 12.63 -21.93
N GLU A 11 17.44 13.93 -22.12
CA GLU A 11 17.97 14.81 -21.08
C GLU A 11 17.00 14.90 -19.89
N CYS A 12 15.71 15.08 -20.14
CA CYS A 12 14.67 15.11 -19.11
C CYS A 12 14.63 13.79 -18.30
N PHE A 13 14.65 12.64 -18.98
CA PHE A 13 14.69 11.33 -18.33
C PHE A 13 15.93 11.15 -17.44
N THR A 14 17.10 11.57 -17.94
CA THR A 14 18.37 11.49 -17.21
C THR A 14 18.35 12.34 -15.95
N LEU A 15 17.86 13.58 -16.05
CA LEU A 15 17.74 14.49 -14.90
C LEU A 15 16.77 13.96 -13.84
N ASN A 16 15.63 13.41 -14.25
CA ASN A 16 14.66 12.81 -13.33
C ASN A 16 15.23 11.58 -12.64
N THR A 17 15.90 10.71 -13.38
CA THR A 17 16.58 9.52 -12.84
C THR A 17 17.64 9.91 -11.80
N GLN A 18 18.41 10.97 -12.05
CA GLN A 18 19.41 11.46 -11.11
C GLN A 18 18.80 12.03 -9.83
N LYS A 19 17.73 12.84 -9.95
CA LYS A 19 16.99 13.37 -8.80
C LYS A 19 16.44 12.25 -7.93
N TYR A 20 15.76 11.29 -8.57
CA TYR A 20 15.21 10.11 -7.93
C TYR A 20 16.30 9.28 -7.23
N THR A 21 17.40 8.96 -7.92
CA THR A 21 18.49 8.16 -7.34
C THR A 21 19.09 8.83 -6.10
N THR A 22 19.24 10.15 -6.13
CA THR A 22 19.71 10.93 -4.98
C THR A 22 18.72 10.83 -3.81
N ALA A 23 17.42 10.94 -4.09
CA ALA A 23 16.37 10.80 -3.09
C ALA A 23 16.31 9.39 -2.48
N LEU A 24 16.44 8.35 -3.30
CA LEU A 24 16.49 6.96 -2.87
C LEU A 24 17.63 6.71 -1.89
N ILE A 25 18.85 7.14 -2.24
CA ILE A 25 20.02 7.01 -1.36
C ILE A 25 19.80 7.78 -0.05
N LYS A 26 19.32 9.03 -0.14
CA LYS A 26 19.04 9.87 1.04
C LYS A 26 18.04 9.19 1.98
N PHE A 27 16.96 8.64 1.43
CA PHE A 27 15.93 7.98 2.22
C PHE A 27 16.42 6.64 2.81
N ASN A 28 17.08 5.80 2.02
CA ASN A 28 17.62 4.52 2.48
C ASN A 28 18.54 4.72 3.70
N ASN A 29 19.40 5.74 3.67
CA ASN A 29 20.26 6.08 4.81
C ASN A 29 19.49 6.60 6.03
N ALA A 30 18.29 7.16 5.83
CA ALA A 30 17.44 7.69 6.90
C ALA A 30 16.53 6.61 7.54
N ILE A 31 16.31 5.47 6.88
CA ILE A 31 15.44 4.38 7.37
C ILE A 31 15.71 4.01 8.84
N PRO A 32 16.96 3.71 9.27
CA PRO A 32 17.20 3.30 10.65
C PRO A 32 16.82 4.37 11.68
N THR A 33 16.96 5.65 11.31
CA THR A 33 16.57 6.78 12.16
C THR A 33 15.05 6.81 12.34
N PHE A 34 14.29 6.68 11.24
CA PHE A 34 12.84 6.67 11.31
C PHE A 34 12.30 5.45 12.05
N GLU A 35 12.88 4.26 11.83
CA GLU A 35 12.55 3.03 12.57
C GLU A 35 12.71 3.24 14.09
N ALA A 36 13.83 3.81 14.52
CA ALA A 36 14.09 4.10 15.92
C ALA A 36 13.12 5.15 16.51
N MET A 37 12.62 6.07 15.69
CA MET A 37 11.68 7.12 16.11
C MET A 37 10.23 6.65 16.22
N VAL A 38 9.82 5.56 15.56
CA VAL A 38 8.42 5.09 15.54
C VAL A 38 7.79 5.05 16.94
N PRO A 39 8.40 4.42 17.99
CA PRO A 39 7.77 4.34 19.31
C PRO A 39 7.50 5.71 19.93
N SER A 40 8.44 6.65 19.79
CA SER A 40 8.31 8.00 20.33
C SER A 40 7.27 8.83 19.57
N VAL A 41 7.27 8.74 18.24
CA VAL A 41 6.35 9.49 17.37
C VAL A 41 4.92 9.00 17.53
N VAL A 42 4.69 7.69 17.66
CA VAL A 42 3.36 7.11 17.89
C VAL A 42 2.75 7.55 19.23
N ALA A 43 3.59 7.85 20.23
CA ALA A 43 3.16 8.32 21.55
C ALA A 43 2.80 9.83 21.58
N LEU A 44 3.11 10.58 20.53
CA LEU A 44 2.76 12.00 20.43
C LEU A 44 1.25 12.21 20.29
N SER A 45 0.80 13.44 20.57
CA SER A 45 -0.56 13.85 20.23
C SER A 45 -0.80 13.76 18.72
N TYR A 46 -2.06 13.65 18.30
CA TYR A 46 -2.41 13.65 16.88
C TYR A 46 -1.77 14.84 16.15
N ARG A 47 -1.91 16.06 16.69
CA ARG A 47 -1.36 17.27 16.07
C ARG A 47 0.16 17.24 15.92
N ASP A 48 0.89 16.85 16.97
CA ASP A 48 2.36 16.88 16.95
C ASP A 48 2.93 15.79 16.05
N ARG A 49 2.25 14.64 16.00
CA ARG A 49 2.60 13.53 15.13
C ARG A 49 2.35 13.87 13.65
N ALA A 50 1.25 14.58 13.33
CA ALA A 50 1.03 15.13 11.99
C ALA A 50 2.15 16.09 11.58
N ALA A 51 2.49 17.03 12.46
CA ALA A 51 3.56 18.01 12.21
C ALA A 51 4.90 17.31 11.96
N PHE A 52 5.25 16.31 12.78
CA PHE A 52 6.45 15.51 12.58
C PHE A 52 6.48 14.85 11.20
N VAL A 53 5.40 14.19 10.78
CA VAL A 53 5.36 13.49 9.47
C VAL A 53 5.52 14.48 8.33
N VAL A 54 4.77 15.59 8.33
CA VAL A 54 4.85 16.62 7.28
C VAL A 54 6.25 17.23 7.21
N GLU A 55 6.84 17.58 8.36
CA GLU A 55 8.13 18.27 8.39
C GLU A 55 9.34 17.37 8.17
N LYS A 56 9.27 16.10 8.57
CA LYS A 56 10.46 15.22 8.62
C LYS A 56 10.39 14.05 7.66
N TYR A 57 9.21 13.53 7.36
CA TYR A 57 9.07 12.28 6.62
C TYR A 57 8.53 12.49 5.20
N GLU A 58 7.63 13.47 5.03
CA GLU A 58 6.92 13.66 3.77
C GLU A 58 7.81 14.11 2.61
N GLU A 59 8.79 14.98 2.87
CA GLU A 59 9.80 15.39 1.88
C GLU A 59 10.50 14.18 1.25
N HIS A 60 10.78 13.14 2.04
CA HIS A 60 11.44 11.95 1.52
C HIS A 60 10.54 11.16 0.57
N LEU A 61 9.24 11.00 0.88
CA LEU A 61 8.36 10.22 0.02
C LEU A 61 8.03 10.91 -1.30
N PHE A 62 7.86 12.24 -1.29
CA PHE A 62 7.61 13.00 -2.51
C PHE A 62 8.69 12.77 -3.55
N ALA A 63 9.97 12.81 -3.12
CA ALA A 63 11.08 12.62 -4.04
C ALA A 63 11.25 11.16 -4.53
N LEU A 64 10.71 10.18 -3.80
CA LEU A 64 10.68 8.77 -4.25
C LEU A 64 9.60 8.53 -5.29
N HIS A 65 8.46 9.21 -5.20
CA HIS A 65 7.35 9.04 -6.16
C HIS A 65 7.75 9.40 -7.60
N ASP A 66 8.74 10.28 -7.78
CA ASP A 66 9.25 10.70 -9.10
C ASP A 66 10.08 9.62 -9.82
N ARG A 67 10.06 8.38 -9.33
CA ARG A 67 10.69 7.23 -10.00
C ARG A 67 10.12 7.08 -11.42
N PRO A 68 10.96 6.90 -12.45
CA PRO A 68 10.47 6.62 -13.80
C PRO A 68 9.57 5.36 -13.84
N THR A 69 8.47 5.41 -14.58
CA THR A 69 7.46 4.33 -14.63
C THR A 69 7.90 3.17 -15.52
N HIS A 70 7.26 2.01 -15.37
CA HIS A 70 7.45 0.82 -16.21
C HIS A 70 8.88 0.27 -16.26
N LEU A 71 9.72 0.61 -15.28
CA LEU A 71 11.05 0.04 -15.10
C LEU A 71 11.04 -1.00 -13.99
N LEU A 72 11.75 -2.12 -14.20
CA LEU A 72 11.98 -3.11 -13.15
C LEU A 72 12.72 -2.47 -11.97
N MET A 73 12.30 -2.81 -10.75
CA MET A 73 12.97 -2.40 -9.52
C MET A 73 14.19 -3.28 -9.28
N GLY A 74 15.35 -2.62 -9.25
CA GLY A 74 16.65 -3.29 -9.23
C GLY A 74 17.50 -2.93 -8.02
N PHE A 75 18.80 -3.17 -8.18
CA PHE A 75 19.81 -2.68 -7.26
C PHE A 75 20.43 -1.39 -7.80
N LEU A 76 20.44 -0.33 -6.98
CA LEU A 76 21.09 0.94 -7.29
C LEU A 76 22.18 1.20 -6.25
N ARG A 77 23.45 1.00 -6.60
CA ARG A 77 24.60 1.12 -5.68
C ARG A 77 24.42 0.28 -4.41
N ASP A 78 24.07 -1.00 -4.61
CA ASP A 78 23.80 -1.98 -3.54
C ASP A 78 22.51 -1.74 -2.73
N ILE A 79 21.72 -0.73 -3.07
CA ILE A 79 20.40 -0.49 -2.48
C ILE A 79 19.36 -1.27 -3.26
N ASP A 80 18.63 -2.15 -2.58
CA ASP A 80 17.43 -2.78 -3.12
C ASP A 80 16.30 -1.73 -3.17
N GLU A 81 15.97 -1.30 -4.38
CA GLU A 81 15.01 -0.24 -4.66
C GLU A 81 13.60 -0.62 -4.17
N LEU A 82 13.17 -1.85 -4.46
CA LEU A 82 11.85 -2.35 -4.08
C LEU A 82 11.74 -2.45 -2.55
N ALA A 83 12.75 -3.04 -1.89
CA ALA A 83 12.76 -3.14 -0.43
C ALA A 83 12.71 -1.76 0.24
N THR A 84 13.38 -0.76 -0.35
CA THR A 84 13.34 0.63 0.13
C THR A 84 11.94 1.23 0.00
N PHE A 85 11.24 1.01 -1.13
CA PHE A 85 9.85 1.45 -1.34
C PHE A 85 8.87 0.79 -0.36
N CYS A 86 8.99 -0.53 -0.20
CA CYS A 86 8.19 -1.29 0.77
C CYS A 86 8.38 -0.75 2.19
N THR A 87 9.64 -0.52 2.58
CA THR A 87 9.99 0.05 3.90
C THR A 87 9.43 1.46 4.06
N ALA A 88 9.49 2.29 3.02
CA ALA A 88 8.97 3.65 3.02
C ALA A 88 7.46 3.70 3.32
N VAL A 89 6.68 2.83 2.68
CA VAL A 89 5.24 2.71 2.91
C VAL A 89 4.95 2.11 4.29
N THR A 90 5.67 1.07 4.71
CA THR A 90 5.51 0.48 6.04
C THR A 90 5.80 1.49 7.14
N LEU A 91 6.94 2.19 7.09
CA LEU A 91 7.27 3.24 8.03
C LEU A 91 6.24 4.37 8.02
N GLY A 92 5.82 4.83 6.83
CA GLY A 92 4.78 5.86 6.71
C GLY A 92 3.48 5.46 7.39
N TRP A 93 3.05 4.21 7.21
CA TRP A 93 1.88 3.64 7.89
C TRP A 93 2.04 3.57 9.41
N ARG A 94 3.22 3.13 9.89
CA ARG A 94 3.50 3.07 11.35
C ARG A 94 3.62 4.47 11.96
N LEU A 95 4.24 5.41 11.25
CA LEU A 95 4.43 6.79 11.69
C LEU A 95 3.16 7.59 11.66
N TRP A 96 2.25 7.41 10.70
CA TRP A 96 0.97 8.11 10.66
C TRP A 96 -0.06 7.40 9.78
N PRO A 97 -0.95 6.58 10.36
CA PRO A 97 -1.95 5.83 9.61
C PRO A 97 -3.17 6.67 9.25
N ASP A 98 -3.19 7.99 9.46
CA ASP A 98 -4.37 8.86 9.30
C ASP A 98 -4.34 9.73 8.01
N TYR A 99 -3.74 9.16 6.96
CA TYR A 99 -3.68 9.65 5.58
C TYR A 99 -2.81 10.89 5.43
N TRP A 100 -2.01 10.88 4.36
CA TRP A 100 -1.19 12.00 3.92
C TRP A 100 -0.71 11.75 2.49
N VAL A 101 -0.31 12.83 1.81
CA VAL A 101 -0.14 12.83 0.35
C VAL A 101 1.00 11.91 -0.07
N GLY A 102 2.16 12.00 0.58
CA GLY A 102 3.31 11.14 0.23
C GLY A 102 3.01 9.64 0.30
N LEU A 103 2.29 9.16 1.34
CA LEU A 103 1.92 7.74 1.43
C LEU A 103 0.97 7.32 0.31
N GLN A 104 0.02 8.19 -0.05
CA GLN A 104 -0.88 7.93 -1.18
C GLN A 104 -0.12 7.82 -2.49
N LEU A 105 0.79 8.74 -2.75
CA LEU A 105 1.62 8.75 -3.96
C LEU A 105 2.42 7.46 -4.08
N MET A 106 3.07 7.01 -3.01
CA MET A 106 3.82 5.76 -3.01
C MET A 106 2.93 4.54 -3.28
N LEU A 107 1.73 4.47 -2.68
CA LEU A 107 0.80 3.38 -2.95
C LEU A 107 0.23 3.41 -4.36
N ASN A 108 -0.08 4.60 -4.91
CA ASN A 108 -0.49 4.75 -6.30
C ASN A 108 0.62 4.20 -7.22
N TYR A 109 1.86 4.63 -7.00
CA TYR A 109 3.00 4.16 -7.79
C TYR A 109 3.15 2.63 -7.75
N LEU A 110 3.09 2.03 -6.56
CA LEU A 110 3.16 0.58 -6.40
C LEU A 110 1.97 -0.15 -7.06
N ALA A 111 0.78 0.44 -7.00
CA ALA A 111 -0.42 -0.15 -7.55
C ALA A 111 -0.53 -0.05 -9.08
N ASP A 112 -0.07 1.06 -9.65
CA ASP A 112 -0.33 1.47 -11.03
C ASP A 112 0.91 1.33 -11.93
N GLU A 113 2.09 1.67 -11.43
CA GLU A 113 3.30 1.84 -12.26
C GLU A 113 4.35 0.74 -12.09
N THR A 114 4.31 0.03 -10.95
CA THR A 114 5.27 -1.05 -10.66
C THR A 114 4.93 -2.29 -11.48
N LEU A 115 5.94 -2.95 -12.06
CA LEU A 115 5.75 -4.15 -12.88
C LEU A 115 5.31 -5.36 -12.04
N ILE A 116 4.62 -6.32 -12.67
CA ILE A 116 4.07 -7.47 -11.94
C ILE A 116 5.17 -8.34 -11.31
N GLU A 117 6.31 -8.45 -11.98
CA GLU A 117 7.50 -9.16 -11.53
C GLU A 117 8.01 -8.61 -10.20
N ASP A 118 8.00 -7.28 -10.02
CA ASP A 118 8.39 -6.65 -8.76
C ASP A 118 7.30 -6.77 -7.70
N VAL A 119 6.03 -6.64 -8.09
CA VAL A 119 4.92 -6.91 -7.17
C VAL A 119 5.01 -8.33 -6.60
N LYS A 120 5.45 -9.33 -7.37
CA LYS A 120 5.64 -10.72 -6.90
C LYS A 120 6.83 -10.91 -5.96
N ARG A 121 7.78 -9.98 -5.95
CA ARG A 121 8.99 -10.02 -5.11
C ARG A 121 8.82 -9.35 -3.75
N VAL A 122 7.69 -8.67 -3.50
CA VAL A 122 7.45 -7.99 -2.23
C VAL A 122 7.50 -8.95 -1.04
N ASP A 123 8.07 -8.50 0.07
CA ASP A 123 8.26 -9.33 1.25
C ASP A 123 6.96 -9.52 2.06
N THR A 124 6.97 -10.51 2.95
CA THR A 124 5.80 -10.88 3.75
C THR A 124 5.40 -9.81 4.77
N LEU A 125 6.35 -9.05 5.32
CA LEU A 125 6.07 -7.98 6.28
C LEU A 125 5.37 -6.80 5.58
N PHE A 126 5.79 -6.49 4.35
CA PHE A 126 5.11 -5.50 3.53
C PHE A 126 3.69 -5.93 3.16
N LEU A 127 3.48 -7.19 2.76
CA LEU A 127 2.14 -7.72 2.49
C LEU A 127 1.21 -7.62 3.71
N ALA A 128 1.72 -7.87 4.91
CA ALA A 128 0.97 -7.67 6.15
C ALA A 128 0.58 -6.20 6.35
N THR A 129 1.49 -5.26 6.05
CA THR A 129 1.22 -3.81 6.08
C THR A 129 0.12 -3.43 5.09
N LEU A 130 0.23 -3.86 3.82
CA LEU A 130 -0.79 -3.61 2.80
C LEU A 130 -2.16 -4.13 3.23
N LYS A 131 -2.20 -5.32 3.84
CA LYS A 131 -3.44 -5.88 4.36
C LYS A 131 -4.06 -5.00 5.44
N GLU A 132 -3.27 -4.48 6.38
CA GLU A 132 -3.78 -3.56 7.40
C GLU A 132 -4.38 -2.29 6.78
N ILE A 133 -3.69 -1.70 5.79
CA ILE A 133 -4.17 -0.52 5.05
C ILE A 133 -5.49 -0.85 4.35
N ALA A 134 -5.54 -1.98 3.65
CA ALA A 134 -6.70 -2.43 2.89
C ALA A 134 -7.92 -2.76 3.75
N LEU A 135 -7.74 -3.19 5.00
CA LEU A 135 -8.84 -3.45 5.94
C LEU A 135 -9.30 -2.18 6.67
N LYS A 136 -8.58 -1.06 6.51
CA LYS A 136 -8.96 0.22 7.09
C LYS A 136 -10.01 0.88 6.19
N ASP A 137 -11.28 0.54 6.42
CA ASP A 137 -12.39 1.14 5.68
C ASP A 137 -13.00 2.37 6.40
N GLY A 138 -12.71 2.55 7.69
CA GLY A 138 -13.27 3.62 8.54
C GLY A 138 -12.27 4.72 8.90
N TRP A 139 -12.15 5.73 8.04
CA TRP A 139 -11.25 6.87 8.24
C TRP A 139 -11.99 8.06 8.82
N ARG A 140 -11.88 8.24 10.15
CA ARG A 140 -12.62 9.30 10.85
C ARG A 140 -12.13 10.70 10.48
N ASN A 141 -10.83 10.85 10.24
CA ASN A 141 -10.19 12.15 10.04
C ASN A 141 -10.10 12.56 8.56
N CYS A 142 -10.24 11.60 7.63
CA CYS A 142 -10.13 11.86 6.19
C CYS A 142 -11.06 10.92 5.39
N PRO A 143 -12.38 11.22 5.32
CA PRO A 143 -13.35 10.31 4.72
C PRO A 143 -13.20 10.14 3.21
N ALA A 144 -12.59 11.09 2.50
CA ALA A 144 -12.40 11.01 1.05
C ALA A 144 -11.15 10.20 0.67
N SER A 145 -10.01 10.50 1.29
CA SER A 145 -8.73 9.96 0.83
C SER A 145 -8.32 8.64 1.50
N GLY A 146 -8.87 8.35 2.68
CA GLY A 146 -8.69 7.04 3.32
C GLY A 146 -9.16 5.85 2.47
N PRO A 147 -10.37 5.89 1.89
CA PRO A 147 -10.83 4.89 0.93
C PRO A 147 -9.88 4.70 -0.27
N ALA A 148 -9.23 5.76 -0.75
CA ALA A 148 -8.27 5.65 -1.84
C ALA A 148 -7.03 4.83 -1.44
N LEU A 149 -6.46 5.05 -0.24
CA LEU A 149 -5.35 4.22 0.26
C LEU A 149 -5.73 2.75 0.38
N SER A 150 -6.91 2.48 0.97
CA SER A 150 -7.44 1.12 1.11
C SER A 150 -7.62 0.45 -0.25
N ALA A 151 -8.16 1.17 -1.24
CA ALA A 151 -8.34 0.67 -2.60
C ALA A 151 -7.01 0.35 -3.28
N GLN A 152 -5.99 1.20 -3.16
CA GLN A 152 -4.69 0.94 -3.77
C GLN A 152 -3.95 -0.22 -3.11
N ALA A 153 -4.02 -0.34 -1.78
CA ALA A 153 -3.48 -1.50 -1.09
C ALA A 153 -4.18 -2.81 -1.52
N LYS A 154 -5.51 -2.79 -1.70
CA LYS A 154 -6.27 -3.92 -2.28
C LYS A 154 -5.78 -4.25 -3.69
N LYS A 155 -5.58 -3.24 -4.54
CA LYS A 155 -5.10 -3.43 -5.91
C LYS A 155 -3.73 -4.12 -5.93
N ILE A 156 -2.78 -3.69 -5.10
CA ILE A 156 -1.46 -4.33 -5.00
C ILE A 156 -1.60 -5.80 -4.55
N LEU A 157 -2.42 -6.08 -3.54
CA LEU A 157 -2.66 -7.45 -3.06
C LEU A 157 -3.30 -8.36 -4.12
N ILE A 158 -4.23 -7.82 -4.92
CA ILE A 158 -4.85 -8.55 -6.05
C ILE A 158 -3.79 -8.89 -7.10
N ARG A 159 -2.96 -7.92 -7.48
CA ARG A 159 -1.84 -8.13 -8.42
C ARG A 159 -0.85 -9.15 -7.87
N TYR A 160 -0.52 -9.09 -6.59
CA TYR A 160 0.33 -10.09 -5.94
C TYR A 160 -0.25 -11.51 -6.04
N LYS A 161 -1.57 -11.66 -5.97
CA LYS A 161 -2.25 -12.97 -6.04
C LYS A 161 -2.55 -13.47 -7.45
N SER A 162 -2.67 -12.58 -8.45
CA SER A 162 -3.00 -13.01 -9.81
C SER A 162 -1.92 -13.93 -10.40
N GLU A 163 -2.32 -15.03 -11.04
CA GLU A 163 -1.40 -15.91 -11.77
C GLU A 163 -0.75 -15.15 -12.93
N GLU A 164 0.54 -15.40 -13.17
CA GLU A 164 1.26 -14.84 -14.31
C GLU A 164 0.60 -15.29 -15.63
N GLY A 165 0.28 -14.35 -16.51
CA GLY A 165 -0.20 -14.66 -17.86
C GLY A 165 -1.72 -14.64 -18.08
N ARG A 166 -2.54 -14.27 -17.08
CA ARG A 166 -3.90 -13.75 -17.38
C ARG A 166 -3.81 -12.25 -17.58
N PRO A 167 -3.99 -11.74 -18.81
CA PRO A 167 -3.98 -10.30 -19.04
C PRO A 167 -5.04 -9.65 -18.16
N LEU A 168 -4.65 -8.67 -17.34
CA LEU A 168 -5.57 -7.77 -16.64
C LEU A 168 -6.24 -6.77 -17.63
N GLU A 169 -6.38 -7.16 -18.90
CA GLU A 169 -6.86 -6.32 -20.01
C GLU A 169 -8.32 -5.90 -19.85
N GLY A 170 -9.06 -6.49 -18.90
CA GLY A 170 -10.39 -6.02 -18.48
C GLY A 170 -10.42 -5.11 -17.24
N ILE A 171 -9.27 -4.86 -16.59
CA ILE A 171 -9.19 -4.16 -15.28
C ILE A 171 -8.45 -2.82 -15.38
N MET A 172 -7.60 -2.60 -16.39
CA MET A 172 -6.70 -1.43 -16.39
C MET A 172 -7.15 -0.23 -17.24
N THR A 173 -7.97 -0.41 -18.26
CA THR A 173 -8.42 0.72 -19.10
C THR A 173 -9.73 1.29 -18.58
N GLY A 174 -9.65 2.16 -17.58
CA GLY A 174 -10.78 3.00 -17.18
C GLY A 174 -11.72 2.38 -16.16
N LEU A 175 -11.17 1.72 -15.12
CA LEU A 175 -11.92 1.58 -13.86
C LEU A 175 -12.20 2.98 -13.31
N SER A 176 -13.31 3.56 -13.76
CA SER A 176 -14.16 4.33 -12.86
C SER A 176 -14.26 3.50 -11.57
N LEU A 177 -13.96 4.11 -10.42
CA LEU A 177 -14.04 3.53 -9.07
C LEU A 177 -15.41 2.89 -8.71
N GLY A 178 -16.33 2.71 -9.69
CA GLY A 178 -17.70 2.26 -9.53
C GLY A 178 -17.99 0.77 -9.78
N GLU A 179 -17.18 0.01 -10.53
CA GLU A 179 -17.57 -1.36 -10.94
C GLU A 179 -16.60 -2.48 -10.55
N GLY A 180 -15.64 -2.19 -9.67
CA GLY A 180 -14.84 -3.18 -8.94
C GLY A 180 -15.50 -3.59 -7.62
N VAL A 181 -16.66 -4.22 -7.73
CA VAL A 181 -17.57 -4.63 -6.66
C VAL A 181 -16.84 -5.28 -5.47
N ASP A 182 -16.73 -4.55 -4.36
CA ASP A 182 -16.70 -5.02 -2.96
C ASP A 182 -15.83 -6.25 -2.59
N LYS A 183 -14.82 -6.62 -3.39
CA LYS A 183 -13.98 -7.80 -3.14
C LYS A 183 -13.30 -7.64 -1.78
N LYS A 184 -13.61 -8.54 -0.85
CA LYS A 184 -13.07 -8.49 0.50
C LYS A 184 -11.79 -9.29 0.60
N ILE A 185 -10.85 -8.80 1.40
CA ILE A 185 -9.68 -9.55 1.81
C ILE A 185 -10.02 -10.34 3.06
N CYS A 186 -9.51 -11.56 3.16
CA CYS A 186 -9.74 -12.40 4.31
C CYS A 186 -9.11 -11.77 5.57
N GLU A 187 -9.90 -11.57 6.62
CA GLU A 187 -9.43 -11.07 7.92
C GLU A 187 -8.74 -12.15 8.78
N GLY A 188 -8.48 -13.33 8.22
CA GLY A 188 -7.71 -14.39 8.87
C GLY A 188 -6.26 -13.96 9.12
N ILE A 189 -5.68 -14.33 10.26
CA ILE A 189 -4.27 -14.03 10.56
C ILE A 189 -3.39 -14.69 9.47
N ASP A 190 -2.45 -13.92 8.91
CA ASP A 190 -1.52 -14.30 7.84
C ASP A 190 -2.17 -14.80 6.54
N CYS A 191 -3.46 -14.54 6.34
CA CYS A 191 -4.18 -14.93 5.13
C CYS A 191 -4.28 -13.75 4.15
N LEU A 192 -3.85 -13.92 2.91
CA LEU A 192 -3.94 -12.90 1.86
C LEU A 192 -4.97 -13.25 0.79
N GLU A 193 -5.87 -14.20 1.06
CA GLU A 193 -6.91 -14.60 0.11
C GLU A 193 -7.89 -13.44 -0.11
N ILE A 194 -8.32 -13.29 -1.36
CA ILE A 194 -9.21 -12.24 -1.83
C ILE A 194 -10.45 -12.88 -2.42
N GLU A 195 -11.61 -12.33 -2.05
CA GLU A 195 -12.90 -12.81 -2.51
C GLU A 195 -12.99 -12.67 -4.03
N THR A 196 -13.36 -13.75 -4.72
CA THR A 196 -13.59 -13.74 -6.17
C THR A 196 -15.09 -13.77 -6.46
N ASP A 197 -15.44 -13.81 -7.74
CA ASP A 197 -16.84 -13.91 -8.14
C ASP A 197 -17.37 -15.34 -7.96
N GLU A 198 -16.49 -16.32 -8.06
CA GLU A 198 -16.75 -17.76 -7.86
C GLU A 198 -16.75 -18.16 -6.38
N VAL A 199 -15.91 -17.53 -5.55
CA VAL A 199 -15.73 -17.90 -4.14
C VAL A 199 -16.06 -16.72 -3.25
N LYS A 200 -17.23 -16.78 -2.60
CA LYS A 200 -17.66 -15.81 -1.59
C LYS A 200 -17.17 -16.19 -0.19
N PHE A 201 -16.75 -15.19 0.57
CA PHE A 201 -16.18 -15.38 1.90
C PHE A 201 -17.26 -15.50 2.97
N LEU A 202 -16.98 -16.32 3.98
CA LEU A 202 -17.79 -16.46 5.17
C LEU A 202 -17.79 -15.16 5.97
N ARG A 203 -18.97 -14.66 6.32
CA ARG A 203 -19.12 -13.49 7.19
C ARG A 203 -19.20 -13.91 8.65
N CYS A 204 -18.59 -13.12 9.53
CA CYS A 204 -18.72 -13.34 10.96
C CYS A 204 -20.20 -13.33 11.36
N GLY A 205 -20.68 -14.43 11.95
CA GLY A 205 -22.10 -14.58 12.31
C GLY A 205 -22.62 -13.51 13.26
N LYS A 206 -21.75 -12.92 14.09
CA LYS A 206 -22.09 -11.90 15.09
C LYS A 206 -22.06 -10.47 14.52
N CYS A 207 -20.93 -10.01 13.99
CA CYS A 207 -20.80 -8.62 13.54
C CYS A 207 -21.19 -8.40 12.07
N LYS A 208 -21.20 -9.45 11.24
CA LYS A 208 -21.42 -9.43 9.78
C LYS A 208 -20.43 -8.59 8.96
N LYS A 209 -19.54 -7.83 9.60
CA LYS A 209 -18.51 -7.00 8.96
C LYS A 209 -17.32 -7.83 8.46
N ALA A 210 -16.75 -8.65 9.35
CA ALA A 210 -15.54 -9.40 9.01
C ALA A 210 -15.81 -10.56 8.05
N ALA A 211 -14.89 -10.74 7.09
CA ALA A 211 -14.94 -11.75 6.05
C ALA A 211 -13.77 -12.73 6.14
N TYR A 212 -14.04 -14.02 5.96
CA TYR A 212 -13.05 -15.08 6.04
C TYR A 212 -13.20 -16.06 4.87
N HIS A 213 -12.10 -16.41 4.21
CA HIS A 213 -12.16 -17.41 3.13
C HIS A 213 -12.54 -18.81 3.65
N SER A 214 -12.29 -19.09 4.93
CA SER A 214 -12.51 -20.39 5.55
C SER A 214 -12.85 -20.28 7.04
N LYS A 215 -13.44 -21.35 7.59
CA LYS A 215 -13.79 -21.43 9.02
C LYS A 215 -12.53 -21.42 9.89
N GLU A 216 -11.44 -21.99 9.40
CA GLU A 216 -10.13 -22.03 10.04
C GLU A 216 -9.59 -20.61 10.23
N CYS A 217 -9.69 -19.77 9.19
CA CYS A 217 -9.31 -18.36 9.28
C CYS A 217 -10.18 -17.58 10.28
N GLN A 218 -11.49 -17.84 10.28
CA GLN A 218 -12.38 -17.25 11.27
C GLN A 218 -11.99 -17.63 12.70
N VAL A 219 -11.71 -18.92 12.97
CA VAL A 219 -11.30 -19.40 14.30
C VAL A 219 -9.96 -18.81 14.72
N LYS A 220 -8.98 -18.74 13.82
CA LYS A 220 -7.67 -18.11 14.09
C LYS A 220 -7.85 -16.62 14.43
N ALA A 221 -8.56 -15.86 13.60
CA ALA A 221 -8.85 -14.45 13.84
C ALA A 221 -9.62 -14.22 15.15
N TRP A 222 -10.59 -15.10 15.47
CA TRP A 222 -11.33 -15.07 16.73
C TRP A 222 -10.40 -15.17 17.94
N LYS A 223 -9.47 -16.13 17.92
CA LYS A 223 -8.47 -16.34 18.98
C LYS A 223 -7.48 -15.17 19.05
N GLY A 224 -7.01 -14.66 17.92
CA GLY A 224 -6.00 -13.61 17.86
C GLY A 224 -6.48 -12.19 18.18
N GLY A 225 -7.79 -11.95 18.24
CA GLY A 225 -8.28 -10.66 18.76
C GLY A 225 -9.66 -10.24 18.29
N HIS A 226 -10.21 -10.84 17.23
CA HIS A 226 -11.52 -10.43 16.70
C HIS A 226 -12.61 -10.49 17.78
N LYS A 227 -12.54 -11.46 18.71
CA LYS A 227 -13.48 -11.57 19.85
C LYS A 227 -13.59 -10.29 20.69
N LYS A 228 -12.52 -9.49 20.78
CA LYS A 228 -12.44 -8.26 21.58
C LYS A 228 -13.14 -7.07 20.90
N VAL A 229 -13.18 -7.06 19.57
CA VAL A 229 -13.74 -5.97 18.76
C VAL A 229 -15.07 -6.34 18.09
N CYS A 230 -15.48 -7.61 18.18
CA CYS A 230 -16.69 -8.12 17.55
C CYS A 230 -17.96 -7.65 18.29
N ALA A 231 -18.62 -6.64 17.72
CA ALA A 231 -19.92 -6.14 18.16
C ALA A 231 -21.00 -6.47 17.12
N PRO A 232 -22.26 -6.77 17.54
CA PRO A 232 -23.39 -6.87 16.62
C PRO A 232 -23.55 -5.59 15.78
N PRO A 233 -24.10 -5.68 14.56
CA PRO A 233 -24.44 -4.49 13.79
C PRO A 233 -25.41 -3.61 14.58
N GLN A 234 -25.16 -2.31 14.63
CA GLN A 234 -26.12 -1.36 15.17
C GLN A 234 -27.33 -1.36 14.23
N GLN A 235 -28.52 -1.66 14.76
CA GLN A 235 -29.77 -1.50 14.01
C GLN A 235 -29.92 0.01 13.74
N GLN A 236 -29.75 0.40 12.47
CA GLN A 236 -30.06 1.75 11.99
C GLN A 236 -31.54 1.83 11.65
#